data_AF-A0A1I3GEY4-F1
#
_entry.id   AF-A0A1I3GEY4-F1
#
_cell.length_a   1.000
_cell.length_b   1.000
_cell.length_c   1.000
_cell.angle_alpha   90.00
_cell.angle_beta   90.00
_cell.angle_gamma   90.00
#
_symmetry.space_group_name_H-M   'P 1'
#
loop_
_entity.id
_entity.type
_entity.pdbx_description
1 polymer ?
#
loop_
_entity_poly.entity_id
_entity_poly.type
_entity_poly.pdbx_seq_one_letter_code
_entity_poly.pdbx_strand_id
1 'polypeptide(L)'
;MTSICFDKIYIPFDEEKFIRQCMERFAEIRDDFGLDDDTLESAKANPLLERQIVPVLEGCNKQGIKEIKKRLPMWEVINRKNSYYGVGIACFDFSAWNVTDLTADLVERMCVYYREKCGLLYGKMEQIRHYEEVIRAKEAMATSGDVEAMFFLAEAYEVGRLCVRDREKVREFFQMAKRTWAGDLAEKYKAWLDKAVQDSGLEMIGRLGREYIEGTFAENAKKNHDVKLKKEIRWLNEAIEAGDGWAAFTKGNICYYGYGRWGERKQEAYNSYMKAARSKDSIYALEYGELCFRNGDLKKEVANALVKALNE
;
A
#
# COMPACT_ATOMS: atom_id res chain seq x y z
N MET A 1 28.97 42.27 49.67
CA MET A 1 28.39 41.79 48.40
C MET A 1 27.28 42.75 48.00
N THR A 2 27.56 43.66 47.07
CA THR A 2 26.56 44.57 46.48
C THR A 2 25.76 43.78 45.44
N SER A 3 24.51 43.47 45.75
CA SER A 3 23.56 42.89 44.80
C SER A 3 23.16 43.97 43.80
N ILE A 4 23.71 43.92 42.58
CA ILE A 4 23.29 44.79 41.48
C ILE A 4 22.03 44.17 40.90
N CYS A 5 20.86 44.71 41.26
CA CYS A 5 19.62 44.40 40.56
C CYS A 5 19.66 45.11 39.20
N PHE A 6 19.86 44.34 38.13
CA PHE A 6 19.64 44.86 36.78
C PHE A 6 18.14 44.83 36.48
N ASP A 7 17.57 46.00 36.23
CA ASP A 7 16.18 46.10 35.77
C ASP A 7 16.07 45.45 34.38
N LYS A 8 15.16 44.47 34.25
CA LYS A 8 14.84 43.84 32.97
C LYS A 8 14.01 44.82 32.14
N ILE A 9 14.52 45.19 30.98
CA ILE A 9 13.79 45.94 29.95
C ILE A 9 12.91 44.96 29.20
N TYR A 10 11.60 45.24 29.19
CA TYR A 10 10.60 44.42 28.53
C TYR A 10 10.04 45.17 27.33
N ILE A 11 10.17 44.58 26.14
CA ILE A 11 9.56 45.11 24.92
C ILE A 11 8.22 44.38 24.70
N PRO A 12 7.09 45.11 24.64
CA PRO A 12 5.77 44.50 24.47
C PRO A 12 5.64 43.81 23.10
N PHE A 13 4.73 42.84 23.03
CA PHE A 13 4.44 42.12 21.80
C PHE A 13 3.80 43.05 20.74
N ASP A 14 4.29 42.99 19.51
CA ASP A 14 3.78 43.71 18.34
C ASP A 14 3.34 42.70 17.28
N GLU A 15 2.03 42.61 17.04
CA GLU A 15 1.45 41.62 16.12
C GLU A 15 1.80 41.90 14.65
N GLU A 16 1.87 43.16 14.24
CA GLU A 16 2.17 43.51 12.85
C GLU A 16 3.64 43.23 12.53
N LYS A 17 4.54 43.61 13.45
CA LYS A 17 5.96 43.28 13.36
C LYS A 17 6.17 41.77 13.36
N PHE A 18 5.47 41.04 14.23
CA PHE A 18 5.50 39.57 14.29
C PHE A 18 5.14 38.93 12.94
N ILE A 19 3.99 39.29 12.35
CA ILE A 19 3.51 38.69 11.10
C ILE A 19 4.47 39.01 9.95
N ARG A 20 4.94 40.26 9.86
CA ARG A 20 5.88 40.69 8.81
C ARG A 20 7.18 39.89 8.88
N GLN A 21 7.78 39.81 10.07
CA GLN A 21 9.03 39.04 10.26
C GLN A 21 8.84 37.55 10.01
N CYS A 22 7.71 36.96 10.42
CA CYS A 22 7.42 35.56 10.09
C CYS A 22 7.31 35.34 8.58
N MET A 23 6.61 36.22 7.85
CA MET A 23 6.49 36.08 6.39
C MET A 23 7.85 36.13 5.68
N GLU A 24 8.69 37.10 6.04
CA GLU A 24 10.05 37.26 5.49
C GLU A 24 10.89 36.00 5.79
N ARG A 25 10.95 35.58 7.05
CA ARG A 25 11.72 34.39 7.48
C ARG A 25 11.19 33.08 6.91
N PHE A 26 9.87 32.93 6.79
CA PHE A 26 9.26 31.71 6.26
C PHE A 26 9.54 31.57 4.76
N ALA A 27 9.63 32.68 4.02
CA ALA A 27 10.09 32.65 2.64
C ALA A 27 11.55 32.14 2.56
N GLU A 28 12.46 32.71 3.36
CA GLU A 28 13.86 32.25 3.44
C GLU A 28 13.96 30.75 3.77
N ILE A 29 13.17 30.27 4.74
CA ILE A 29 13.14 28.86 5.13
C ILE A 29 12.64 27.98 3.98
N ARG A 30 11.63 28.40 3.21
CA ARG A 30 11.16 27.62 2.06
C ARG A 30 12.25 27.52 0.99
N ASP A 31 12.94 28.62 0.74
CA ASP A 31 14.05 28.66 -0.23
C ASP A 31 15.18 27.69 0.17
N ASP A 32 15.51 27.58 1.47
CA ASP A 32 16.50 26.61 1.98
C ASP A 32 16.14 25.15 1.64
N PHE A 33 14.85 24.82 1.47
CA PHE A 33 14.36 23.50 1.09
C PHE A 33 13.95 23.39 -0.39
N GLY A 34 14.13 24.44 -1.19
CA GLY A 34 13.67 24.47 -2.58
C GLY A 34 12.15 24.34 -2.73
N LEU A 35 11.37 24.88 -1.78
CA LEU A 35 9.91 24.84 -1.77
C LEU A 35 9.32 26.12 -2.38
N ASP A 36 9.59 26.36 -3.66
CA ASP A 36 9.00 27.46 -4.43
C ASP A 36 7.50 27.24 -4.71
N ASP A 37 6.83 28.26 -5.26
CA ASP A 37 5.38 28.22 -5.49
C ASP A 37 4.97 27.08 -6.45
N ASP A 38 5.80 26.80 -7.47
CA ASP A 38 5.56 25.71 -8.42
C ASP A 38 5.67 24.34 -7.74
N THR A 39 6.68 24.17 -6.88
CA THR A 39 6.90 22.96 -6.08
C THR A 39 5.75 22.72 -5.11
N LEU A 40 5.24 23.79 -4.46
CA LEU A 40 4.10 23.70 -3.57
C LEU A 40 2.80 23.38 -4.33
N GLU A 41 2.54 23.98 -5.49
CA GLU A 41 1.36 23.63 -6.28
C GLU A 41 1.42 22.19 -6.81
N SER A 42 2.61 21.70 -7.20
CA SER A 42 2.81 20.30 -7.55
C SER A 42 2.57 19.37 -6.36
N ALA A 43 3.11 19.69 -5.18
CA ALA A 43 2.92 18.91 -3.98
C ALA A 43 1.45 18.89 -3.53
N LYS A 44 0.70 19.98 -3.75
CA LYS A 44 -0.74 20.09 -3.45
C LYS A 44 -1.59 19.20 -4.34
N ALA A 45 -1.15 18.97 -5.58
CA ALA A 45 -1.80 18.04 -6.50
C ALA A 45 -1.55 16.56 -6.16
N ASN A 46 -0.60 16.26 -5.26
CA ASN A 46 -0.25 14.90 -4.88
C ASN A 46 -0.95 14.45 -3.58
N PRO A 47 -1.90 13.48 -3.64
CA PRO A 47 -2.61 13.00 -2.45
C PRO A 47 -1.72 12.43 -1.35
N LEU A 48 -0.51 11.96 -1.68
CA LEU A 48 0.42 11.39 -0.70
C LEU A 48 1.11 12.46 0.18
N LEU A 49 1.01 13.73 -0.21
CA LEU A 49 1.62 14.89 0.46
C LEU A 49 0.61 15.76 1.20
N GLU A 50 -0.70 15.48 1.05
CA GLU A 50 -1.79 16.32 1.58
C GLU A 50 -1.60 16.68 3.06
N ARG A 51 -1.19 15.72 3.89
CA ARG A 51 -0.99 15.97 5.33
C ARG A 51 0.21 16.87 5.63
N GLN A 52 1.29 16.74 4.87
CA GLN A 52 2.54 17.46 5.12
C GLN A 52 2.52 18.87 4.54
N ILE A 53 1.79 19.09 3.44
CA ILE A 53 1.78 20.38 2.75
C ILE A 53 0.95 21.46 3.43
N VAL A 54 -0.16 21.08 4.08
CA VAL A 54 -1.07 22.02 4.77
C VAL A 54 -0.33 23.00 5.70
N PRO A 55 0.51 22.57 6.66
CA PRO A 55 1.21 23.50 7.54
C PRO A 55 2.23 24.40 6.82
N VAL A 56 2.76 23.97 5.67
CA VAL A 56 3.67 24.78 4.86
C VAL A 56 2.89 25.91 4.18
N LEU A 57 1.74 25.61 3.56
CA LEU A 57 0.87 26.59 2.91
C LEU A 57 0.26 27.60 3.90
N GLU A 58 -0.03 27.19 5.13
CA GLU A 58 -0.47 28.11 6.19
C GLU A 58 0.59 29.18 6.49
N GLY A 59 1.88 28.83 6.42
CA GLY A 59 2.96 29.80 6.59
C GLY A 59 3.13 30.79 5.43
N CYS A 60 2.45 30.58 4.30
CA CYS A 60 2.55 31.48 3.14
C CYS A 60 1.67 32.73 3.25
N ASN A 61 0.76 32.81 4.24
CA ASN A 61 -0.15 33.94 4.38
C ASN A 61 -0.39 34.35 5.85
N LYS A 62 -0.84 35.60 6.04
CA LYS A 62 -1.05 36.18 7.37
C LYS A 62 -2.03 35.36 8.23
N GLN A 63 -3.09 34.82 7.63
CA GLN A 63 -4.11 34.09 8.38
C GLN A 63 -3.59 32.73 8.87
N GLY A 64 -2.84 32.01 8.03
CA GLY A 64 -2.25 30.73 8.42
C GLY A 64 -1.13 30.90 9.44
N ILE A 65 -0.33 31.98 9.41
CA ILE A 65 0.62 32.31 10.49
C ILE A 65 -0.09 32.45 11.84
N LYS A 66 -1.25 33.10 11.88
CA LYS A 66 -2.06 33.19 13.12
C LYS A 66 -2.53 31.81 13.59
N GLU A 67 -2.87 30.91 12.67
CA GLU A 67 -3.31 29.54 13.00
C GLU A 67 -2.15 28.65 13.47
N ILE A 68 -0.96 28.81 12.90
CA ILE A 68 0.27 28.17 13.40
C ILE A 68 0.56 28.65 14.83
N LYS A 69 0.48 29.97 15.10
CA LYS A 69 0.70 30.53 16.44
C LYS A 69 -0.21 29.89 17.50
N LYS A 70 -1.48 29.60 17.17
CA LYS A 70 -2.40 28.91 18.09
C LYS A 70 -1.98 27.47 18.40
N ARG A 71 -1.37 26.76 17.44
CA ARG A 71 -0.91 25.37 17.58
C ARG A 71 0.47 25.25 18.23
N LEU A 72 1.25 26.33 18.24
CA LEU A 72 2.62 26.36 18.74
C LEU A 72 2.79 25.80 20.18
N PRO A 73 1.95 26.17 21.18
CA PRO A 73 2.13 25.66 22.55
C PRO A 73 2.03 24.14 22.65
N MET A 74 1.11 23.53 21.89
CA MET A 74 0.96 22.07 21.85
C MET A 74 2.19 21.41 21.21
N TRP A 75 2.70 21.99 20.12
CA TRP A 75 3.92 21.50 19.48
C TRP A 75 5.14 21.62 20.41
N GLU A 76 5.30 22.73 21.14
CA GLU A 76 6.40 22.91 22.09
C GLU A 76 6.37 21.85 23.20
N VAL A 77 5.18 21.53 23.72
CA VAL A 77 5.01 20.47 24.73
C VAL A 77 5.42 19.10 24.16
N ILE A 78 5.03 18.79 22.93
CA ILE A 78 5.39 17.52 22.26
C ILE A 78 6.90 17.48 21.98
N ASN A 79 7.46 18.57 21.46
CA ASN A 79 8.87 18.64 21.08
C ASN A 79 9.78 18.57 22.30
N ARG A 80 9.43 19.24 23.42
CA ARG A 80 10.15 19.09 24.69
C ARG A 80 10.18 17.64 25.17
N LYS A 81 9.05 16.93 25.12
CA LYS A 81 8.99 15.50 25.49
C LYS A 81 9.89 14.63 24.62
N ASN A 82 9.99 14.94 23.32
CA ASN A 82 10.84 14.18 22.40
C ASN A 82 12.33 14.54 22.54
N SER A 83 12.66 15.77 22.95
CA SER A 83 14.05 16.22 23.17
C SER A 83 14.71 15.62 24.42
N TYR A 84 13.94 15.06 25.36
CA TYR A 84 14.46 14.48 26.61
C TYR A 84 15.33 13.22 26.43
N TYR A 85 15.47 12.68 25.21
CA TYR A 85 16.34 11.55 24.89
C TYR A 85 17.65 11.94 24.19
N GLY A 86 17.92 13.24 23.95
CA GLY A 86 19.12 13.68 23.27
C GLY A 86 19.65 14.98 23.84
N VAL A 87 20.80 14.88 24.50
CA VAL A 87 21.63 15.98 25.02
C VAL A 87 21.18 16.53 26.38
N GLY A 88 21.92 16.13 27.41
CA GLY A 88 22.04 16.90 28.64
C GLY A 88 22.70 18.25 28.34
N ILE A 89 21.93 19.17 27.77
CA ILE A 89 22.26 20.59 27.76
C ILE A 89 22.04 21.03 29.20
N ALA A 90 23.09 20.89 30.00
CA ALA A 90 23.26 21.64 31.22
C ALA A 90 22.87 23.09 30.93
N CYS A 91 22.01 23.62 31.78
CA CYS A 91 21.50 24.97 31.77
C CYS A 91 22.64 26.00 31.65
N PHE A 92 23.10 26.28 30.43
CA PHE A 92 23.83 27.51 30.12
C PHE A 92 22.77 28.60 29.96
N ASP A 93 22.20 29.00 31.10
CA ASP A 93 21.44 30.24 31.26
C ASP A 93 22.45 31.41 31.22
N PHE A 94 23.16 31.51 30.10
CA PHE A 94 24.11 32.58 29.79
C PHE A 94 23.36 33.66 29.00
N SER A 95 22.42 34.34 29.65
CA SER A 95 21.97 35.63 29.15
C SER A 95 22.20 36.71 30.19
N ALA A 96 23.39 37.28 30.14
CA ALA A 96 23.71 38.61 30.65
C ALA A 96 23.01 39.74 29.85
N TRP A 97 21.85 39.46 29.22
CA TRP A 97 21.13 40.38 28.35
C TRP A 97 19.84 40.82 29.05
N ASN A 98 19.80 42.08 29.50
CA ASN A 98 18.71 42.66 30.27
C ASN A 98 17.47 43.02 29.43
N VAL A 99 17.34 42.54 28.18
CA VAL A 99 16.22 42.90 27.28
C VAL A 99 15.50 41.65 26.81
N THR A 100 14.19 41.58 27.07
CA THR A 100 13.31 40.52 26.55
C THR A 100 12.38 41.12 25.49
N ASP A 101 12.62 40.82 24.21
CA ASP A 101 11.71 41.12 23.10
C ASP A 101 10.82 39.90 22.84
N LEU A 102 9.57 39.97 23.31
CA LEU A 102 8.60 38.88 23.13
C LEU A 102 8.26 38.60 21.67
N THR A 103 8.35 39.63 20.82
CA THR A 103 8.08 39.48 19.38
C THR A 103 9.17 38.65 18.74
N ALA A 104 10.44 39.03 18.98
CA ALA A 104 11.59 38.32 18.43
C ALA A 104 11.66 36.86 18.92
N ASP A 105 11.43 36.62 20.21
CA ASP A 105 11.38 35.27 20.78
C ASP A 105 10.29 34.40 20.12
N LEU A 106 9.09 34.95 19.93
CA LEU A 106 8.00 34.21 19.30
C LEU A 106 8.27 33.95 17.81
N VAL A 107 8.87 34.91 17.09
CA VAL A 107 9.30 34.70 15.69
C VAL A 107 10.28 33.54 15.59
N GLU A 108 11.29 33.49 16.46
CA GLU A 108 12.29 32.41 16.44
C GLU A 108 11.63 31.04 16.65
N ARG A 109 10.74 30.92 17.64
CA ARG A 109 10.01 29.67 17.91
C ARG A 109 9.13 29.25 16.74
N MET A 110 8.48 30.20 16.08
CA MET A 110 7.71 29.96 14.86
C MET A 110 8.59 29.51 13.69
N CYS A 111 9.80 30.08 13.55
CA CYS A 111 10.78 29.68 12.54
C CYS A 111 11.24 28.24 12.73
N VAL A 112 11.54 27.83 13.97
CA VAL A 112 11.90 26.44 14.27
C VAL A 112 10.77 25.48 13.91
N TYR A 113 9.52 25.79 14.32
CA TYR A 113 8.35 25.01 13.94
C TYR A 113 8.21 24.88 12.42
N TYR A 114 8.28 26.01 11.71
CA TYR A 114 8.04 26.06 10.27
C TYR A 114 9.14 25.34 9.49
N ARG A 115 10.40 25.48 9.91
CA ARG A 115 11.54 24.74 9.37
C ARG A 115 11.36 23.22 9.51
N GLU A 116 10.87 22.75 10.66
CA GLU A 116 10.53 21.33 10.83
C GLU A 116 9.47 20.87 9.82
N LYS A 117 8.41 21.67 9.60
CA LYS A 117 7.35 21.31 8.64
C LYS A 117 7.83 21.31 7.19
N CYS A 118 8.64 22.29 6.81
CA CYS A 118 9.29 22.31 5.50
C CYS A 118 10.19 21.08 5.32
N GLY A 119 11.01 20.74 6.31
CA GLY A 119 11.88 19.56 6.27
C GLY A 119 11.10 18.24 6.18
N LEU A 120 9.96 18.11 6.88
CA LEU A 120 9.08 16.95 6.78
C LEU A 120 8.43 16.82 5.40
N LEU A 121 7.98 17.93 4.81
CA LEU A 121 7.44 17.94 3.45
C LEU A 121 8.52 17.55 2.44
N TYR A 122 9.67 18.22 2.48
CA TYR A 122 10.81 17.95 1.61
C TYR A 122 11.26 16.48 1.68
N GLY A 123 11.48 15.96 2.90
CA GLY A 123 11.86 14.56 3.09
C GLY A 123 10.80 13.58 2.58
N LYS A 124 9.51 13.92 2.68
CA LYS A 124 8.43 13.11 2.13
C LYS A 124 8.40 13.15 0.60
N MET A 125 8.66 14.30 -0.01
CA MET A 125 8.78 14.45 -1.46
C MET A 125 9.92 13.61 -2.03
N GLU A 126 11.11 13.67 -1.42
CA GLU A 126 12.24 12.81 -1.81
C GLU A 126 11.92 11.33 -1.67
N GLN A 127 11.23 10.93 -0.59
CA GLN A 127 10.76 9.56 -0.43
C GLN A 127 9.81 9.14 -1.58
N ILE A 128 8.89 10.02 -2.00
CA ILE A 128 7.97 9.73 -3.12
C ILE A 128 8.74 9.57 -4.43
N ARG A 129 9.74 10.42 -4.70
CA ARG A 129 10.58 10.29 -5.91
C ARG A 129 11.25 8.92 -5.99
N HIS A 130 11.79 8.42 -4.87
CA HIS A 130 12.33 7.07 -4.81
C HIS A 130 11.27 6.00 -5.05
N TYR A 131 10.05 6.17 -4.53
CA TYR A 131 8.96 5.23 -4.81
C TYR A 131 8.59 5.22 -6.30
N GLU A 132 8.57 6.37 -6.97
CA GLU A 132 8.31 6.45 -8.41
C GLU A 132 9.38 5.72 -9.24
N GLU A 133 10.64 5.76 -8.84
CA GLU A 133 11.71 4.98 -9.45
C GLU A 133 11.49 3.46 -9.27
N VAL A 134 11.14 3.03 -8.06
CA VAL A 134 10.84 1.63 -7.76
C VAL A 134 9.64 1.14 -8.55
N ILE A 135 8.56 1.93 -8.61
CA ILE A 135 7.36 1.60 -9.39
C ILE A 135 7.71 1.47 -10.87
N ARG A 136 8.44 2.43 -11.46
CA ARG A 136 8.86 2.36 -12.87
C ARG A 136 9.72 1.13 -13.17
N ALA A 137 10.68 0.81 -12.29
CA ALA A 137 11.51 -0.39 -12.44
C ALA A 137 10.66 -1.66 -12.41
N LYS A 138 9.69 -1.74 -11.48
CA LYS A 138 8.76 -2.87 -11.39
C LYS A 138 7.81 -2.95 -12.58
N GLU A 139 7.34 -1.82 -13.12
CA GLU A 139 6.51 -1.80 -14.35
C GLU A 139 7.28 -2.36 -15.56
N ALA A 140 8.57 -2.05 -15.67
CA ALA A 140 9.44 -2.63 -16.70
C ALA A 140 9.60 -4.15 -16.53
N MET A 141 9.82 -4.62 -15.29
CA MET A 141 9.89 -6.05 -14.97
C MET A 141 8.56 -6.76 -15.31
N ALA A 142 7.42 -6.19 -14.89
CA ALA A 142 6.09 -6.72 -15.21
C ALA A 142 5.90 -6.83 -16.73
N THR A 143 6.29 -5.81 -17.50
CA THR A 143 6.22 -5.83 -18.98
C THR A 143 7.09 -6.94 -19.59
N SER A 144 8.17 -7.34 -18.92
CA SER A 144 9.03 -8.45 -19.34
C SER A 144 8.52 -9.84 -18.95
N GLY A 145 7.35 -9.93 -18.30
CA GLY A 145 6.78 -11.20 -17.85
C GLY A 145 7.13 -11.57 -16.41
N ASP A 146 7.72 -10.65 -15.64
CA ASP A 146 7.98 -10.88 -14.22
C ASP A 146 6.68 -10.81 -13.42
N VAL A 147 6.22 -11.99 -12.97
CA VAL A 147 4.93 -12.09 -12.28
C VAL A 147 4.99 -11.59 -10.84
N GLU A 148 6.14 -11.68 -10.17
CA GLU A 148 6.31 -11.10 -8.84
C GLU A 148 6.19 -9.57 -8.90
N ALA A 149 6.76 -8.95 -9.93
CA ALA A 149 6.64 -7.52 -10.16
C ALA A 149 5.19 -7.10 -10.42
N MET A 150 4.43 -7.87 -11.20
CA MET A 150 2.99 -7.63 -11.42
C MET A 150 2.21 -7.62 -10.10
N PHE A 151 2.45 -8.60 -9.22
CA PHE A 151 1.77 -8.65 -7.92
C PHE A 151 2.19 -7.52 -6.98
N PHE A 152 3.49 -7.21 -6.92
CA PHE A 152 3.99 -6.08 -6.15
C PHE A 152 3.29 -4.78 -6.56
N LEU A 153 3.16 -4.53 -7.86
CA LEU A 153 2.48 -3.35 -8.38
C LEU A 153 1.00 -3.35 -8.04
N ALA A 154 0.33 -4.49 -8.18
CA ALA A 154 -1.07 -4.61 -7.81
C ALA A 154 -1.29 -4.31 -6.31
N GLU A 155 -0.45 -4.82 -5.41
CA GLU A 155 -0.54 -4.47 -3.98
C GLU A 155 -0.24 -2.98 -3.74
N ALA A 156 0.81 -2.44 -4.38
CA ALA A 156 1.18 -1.04 -4.25
C ALA A 156 0.02 -0.10 -4.62
N TYR A 157 -0.63 -0.35 -5.77
CA TYR A 157 -1.79 0.41 -6.25
C TYR A 157 -3.06 0.14 -5.45
N GLU A 158 -3.21 -1.01 -4.80
CA GLU A 158 -4.34 -1.30 -3.94
C GLU A 158 -4.24 -0.54 -2.61
N VAL A 159 -3.07 -0.62 -1.97
CA VAL A 159 -2.79 -0.07 -0.64
C VAL A 159 -2.63 1.45 -0.69
N GLY A 160 -2.03 1.97 -1.77
CA GLY A 160 -1.84 3.41 -1.97
C GLY A 160 -0.79 4.05 -1.05
N ARG A 161 0.17 3.27 -0.54
CA ARG A 161 1.26 3.77 0.33
C ARG A 161 2.48 4.28 -0.45
N LEU A 162 2.80 3.61 -1.55
CA LEU A 162 3.96 3.90 -2.40
C LEU A 162 3.57 4.79 -3.60
N CYS A 163 2.31 4.68 -4.04
CA CYS A 163 1.74 5.43 -5.14
C CYS A 163 0.29 5.78 -4.81
N VAL A 164 -0.34 6.61 -5.64
CA VAL A 164 -1.77 6.91 -5.52
C VAL A 164 -2.56 5.63 -5.81
N ARG A 165 -3.58 5.35 -5.00
CA ARG A 165 -4.43 4.18 -5.16
C ARG A 165 -5.12 4.17 -6.53
N ASP A 166 -5.02 3.07 -7.26
CA ASP A 166 -5.60 2.94 -8.60
C ASP A 166 -6.16 1.52 -8.83
N ARG A 167 -7.48 1.38 -8.82
CA ARG A 167 -8.14 0.07 -8.96
C ARG A 167 -8.05 -0.49 -10.38
N GLU A 168 -7.94 0.34 -11.41
CA GLU A 168 -7.83 -0.15 -12.78
C GLU A 168 -6.44 -0.75 -13.01
N LYS A 169 -5.38 -0.06 -12.57
CA LYS A 169 -4.02 -0.62 -12.61
C LYS A 169 -3.89 -1.93 -11.84
N VAL A 170 -4.54 -2.05 -10.68
CA VAL A 170 -4.61 -3.33 -9.96
C VAL A 170 -5.15 -4.42 -10.88
N ARG A 171 -6.31 -4.21 -11.52
CA ARG A 171 -6.91 -5.21 -12.43
C ARG A 171 -6.00 -5.52 -13.61
N GLU A 172 -5.36 -4.52 -14.19
CA GLU A 172 -4.43 -4.69 -15.32
C GLU A 172 -3.27 -5.61 -14.96
N PHE A 173 -2.60 -5.38 -13.83
CA PHE A 173 -1.48 -6.22 -13.40
C PHE A 173 -1.91 -7.65 -13.04
N PHE A 174 -3.08 -7.83 -12.40
CA PHE A 174 -3.61 -9.18 -12.17
C PHE A 174 -3.97 -9.90 -13.48
N GLN A 175 -4.52 -9.19 -14.47
CA GLN A 175 -4.76 -9.77 -15.79
C GLN A 175 -3.46 -10.12 -16.52
N MET A 176 -2.42 -9.29 -16.37
CA MET A 176 -1.10 -9.53 -16.92
C MET A 176 -0.46 -10.78 -16.29
N ALA A 177 -0.53 -10.92 -14.96
CA ALA A 177 -0.08 -12.10 -14.25
C ALA A 177 -0.84 -13.35 -14.70
N LYS A 178 -2.17 -13.26 -14.82
CA LYS A 178 -3.04 -14.32 -15.34
C LYS A 178 -2.59 -14.81 -16.71
N ARG A 179 -2.31 -13.90 -17.65
CA ARG A 179 -1.85 -14.25 -19.02
C ARG A 179 -0.47 -14.88 -19.02
N THR A 180 0.45 -14.33 -18.24
CA THR A 180 1.85 -14.80 -18.19
C THR A 180 1.93 -16.20 -17.58
N TRP A 181 1.17 -16.46 -16.53
CA TRP A 181 1.11 -17.77 -15.89
C TRP A 181 0.28 -18.82 -16.62
N ALA A 182 -0.61 -18.43 -17.53
CA ALA A 182 -1.48 -19.38 -18.22
C ALA A 182 -0.68 -20.49 -18.93
N GLY A 183 0.49 -20.20 -19.49
CA GLY A 183 1.33 -21.21 -20.13
C GLY A 183 1.98 -22.17 -19.14
N ASP A 184 2.70 -21.64 -18.16
CA ASP A 184 3.50 -22.45 -17.22
C ASP A 184 2.61 -23.25 -16.25
N LEU A 185 1.51 -22.64 -15.78
CA LEU A 185 0.52 -23.33 -14.97
C LEU A 185 -0.25 -24.38 -15.78
N ALA A 186 -0.54 -24.15 -17.06
CA ALA A 186 -1.21 -25.16 -17.88
C ALA A 186 -0.35 -26.42 -18.01
N GLU A 187 0.96 -26.29 -18.23
CA GLU A 187 1.85 -27.46 -18.32
C GLU A 187 1.97 -28.20 -16.98
N LYS A 188 2.14 -27.48 -15.86
CA LYS A 188 2.15 -28.09 -14.52
C LYS A 188 0.82 -28.77 -14.20
N TYR A 189 -0.29 -28.15 -14.57
CA TYR A 189 -1.62 -28.71 -14.37
C TYR A 189 -1.83 -29.95 -15.23
N LYS A 190 -1.39 -29.96 -16.50
CA LYS A 190 -1.42 -31.16 -17.36
C LYS A 190 -0.65 -32.32 -16.72
N ALA A 191 0.57 -32.07 -16.26
CA ALA A 191 1.38 -33.09 -15.59
C ALA A 191 0.68 -33.62 -14.32
N TRP A 192 0.06 -32.74 -13.53
CA TRP A 192 -0.75 -33.16 -12.39
C TRP A 192 -1.96 -33.98 -12.80
N LEU A 193 -2.69 -33.58 -13.85
CA LEU A 193 -3.87 -34.29 -14.34
C LEU A 193 -3.52 -35.72 -14.79
N ASP A 194 -2.41 -35.89 -15.50
CA ASP A 194 -1.96 -37.21 -15.95
C ASP A 194 -1.66 -38.12 -14.76
N LYS A 195 -0.98 -37.58 -13.73
CA LYS A 195 -0.73 -38.30 -12.48
C LYS A 195 -2.02 -38.60 -11.71
N ALA A 196 -2.94 -37.64 -11.61
CA ALA A 196 -4.22 -37.82 -10.93
C ALA A 196 -5.07 -38.91 -11.61
N VAL A 197 -5.06 -38.97 -12.94
CA VAL A 197 -5.72 -40.05 -13.70
C VAL A 197 -5.03 -41.39 -13.43
N GLN A 198 -3.70 -41.45 -13.43
CA GLN A 198 -2.95 -42.66 -13.11
C GLN A 198 -3.26 -43.19 -11.70
N ASP A 199 -3.26 -42.31 -10.69
CA ASP A 199 -3.44 -42.67 -9.29
C ASP A 199 -4.90 -43.04 -8.96
N SER A 200 -5.87 -42.38 -9.62
CA SER A 200 -7.30 -42.58 -9.35
C SER A 200 -7.99 -43.60 -10.26
N GLY A 201 -7.46 -43.81 -11.47
CA GLY A 201 -8.16 -44.49 -12.57
C GLY A 201 -9.37 -43.72 -13.12
N LEU A 202 -9.52 -42.42 -12.81
CA LEU A 202 -10.68 -41.60 -13.17
C LEU A 202 -10.36 -40.62 -14.31
N GLU A 203 -10.51 -41.08 -15.55
CA GLU A 203 -10.31 -40.27 -16.77
C GLU A 203 -11.10 -38.96 -16.81
N MET A 204 -12.24 -38.92 -16.13
CA MET A 204 -13.07 -37.72 -16.05
C MET A 204 -12.32 -36.55 -15.37
N ILE A 205 -11.42 -36.81 -14.42
CA ILE A 205 -10.60 -35.74 -13.80
C ILE A 205 -9.70 -35.11 -14.85
N GLY A 206 -8.97 -35.92 -15.62
CA GLY A 206 -8.11 -35.45 -16.70
C GLY A 206 -8.88 -34.65 -17.76
N ARG A 207 -10.06 -35.15 -18.15
CA ARG A 207 -10.94 -34.46 -19.10
C ARG A 207 -11.38 -33.09 -18.59
N LEU A 208 -11.87 -33.02 -17.34
CA LEU A 208 -12.30 -31.76 -16.72
C LEU A 208 -11.15 -30.74 -16.69
N GLY A 209 -9.96 -31.16 -16.31
CA GLY A 209 -8.81 -30.26 -16.29
C GLY A 209 -8.39 -29.76 -17.69
N ARG A 210 -8.39 -30.64 -18.70
CA ARG A 210 -8.08 -30.27 -20.09
C ARG A 210 -9.11 -29.30 -20.67
N GLU A 211 -10.40 -29.53 -20.44
CA GLU A 211 -11.46 -28.60 -20.84
C GLU A 211 -11.27 -27.21 -20.22
N TYR A 212 -10.74 -27.12 -18.99
CA TYR A 212 -10.39 -25.85 -18.37
C TYR A 212 -9.22 -25.16 -19.07
N ILE A 213 -8.12 -25.90 -19.32
CA ILE A 213 -6.93 -25.36 -20.03
C ILE A 213 -7.29 -24.84 -21.42
N GLU A 214 -8.16 -25.55 -22.14
CA GLU A 214 -8.62 -25.19 -23.47
C GLU A 214 -9.66 -24.06 -23.47
N GLY A 215 -10.15 -23.63 -22.30
CA GLY A 215 -11.19 -22.61 -22.17
C GLY A 215 -12.60 -23.08 -22.56
N THR A 216 -12.82 -24.38 -22.70
CA THR A 216 -14.11 -24.98 -23.11
C THR A 216 -14.96 -25.46 -21.93
N PHE A 217 -14.43 -25.43 -20.71
CA PHE A 217 -15.07 -25.96 -19.50
C PHE A 217 -16.47 -25.42 -19.24
N ALA A 218 -16.65 -24.09 -19.33
CA ALA A 218 -17.95 -23.45 -19.04
C ALA A 218 -19.03 -23.85 -20.06
N GLU A 219 -18.65 -24.02 -21.33
CA GLU A 219 -19.55 -24.49 -22.38
C GLU A 219 -19.89 -25.97 -22.18
N ASN A 220 -18.88 -26.79 -21.88
CA ASN A 220 -19.06 -28.22 -21.64
C ASN A 220 -19.85 -28.51 -20.37
N ALA A 221 -19.72 -27.69 -19.32
CA ALA A 221 -20.54 -27.80 -18.11
C ALA A 221 -22.04 -27.70 -18.42
N LYS A 222 -22.43 -26.77 -19.32
CA LYS A 222 -23.82 -26.62 -19.77
C LYS A 222 -24.30 -27.83 -20.57
N LYS A 223 -23.47 -28.32 -21.49
CA LYS A 223 -23.79 -29.49 -22.33
C LYS A 223 -23.91 -30.77 -21.52
N ASN A 224 -23.03 -30.94 -20.53
CA ASN A 224 -22.88 -32.17 -19.75
C ASN A 224 -23.54 -32.08 -18.36
N HIS A 225 -24.60 -31.28 -18.20
CA HIS A 225 -25.29 -31.04 -16.92
C HIS A 225 -25.83 -32.32 -16.22
N ASP A 226 -25.94 -33.43 -16.94
CA ASP A 226 -26.43 -34.71 -16.41
C ASP A 226 -25.35 -35.69 -15.95
N VAL A 227 -24.07 -35.38 -16.16
CA VAL A 227 -22.95 -36.26 -15.78
C VAL A 227 -22.87 -36.42 -14.26
N LYS A 228 -22.67 -37.66 -13.79
CA LYS A 228 -22.50 -37.98 -12.38
C LYS A 228 -21.02 -37.98 -12.02
N LEU A 229 -20.59 -37.00 -11.23
CA LEU A 229 -19.19 -36.83 -10.80
C LEU A 229 -18.90 -37.38 -9.38
N LYS A 230 -19.68 -38.38 -8.92
CA LYS A 230 -19.63 -38.81 -7.50
C LYS A 230 -18.27 -39.41 -7.13
N LYS A 231 -17.63 -40.15 -8.04
CA LYS A 231 -16.33 -40.80 -7.77
C LYS A 231 -15.21 -39.76 -7.80
N GLU A 232 -15.27 -38.85 -8.76
CA GLU A 232 -14.33 -37.76 -8.99
C GLU A 232 -14.34 -36.80 -7.81
N ILE A 233 -15.51 -36.34 -7.37
CA ILE A 233 -15.62 -35.44 -6.21
C ILE A 233 -15.12 -36.11 -4.93
N ARG A 234 -15.39 -37.42 -4.75
CA ARG A 234 -14.87 -38.15 -3.59
C ARG A 234 -13.34 -38.18 -3.61
N TRP A 235 -12.74 -38.57 -4.72
CA TRP A 235 -11.29 -38.62 -4.85
C TRP A 235 -10.65 -37.23 -4.68
N LEU A 236 -11.22 -36.20 -5.32
CA LEU A 236 -10.76 -34.82 -5.17
C LEU A 236 -10.82 -34.36 -3.70
N ASN A 237 -11.86 -34.70 -2.95
CA ASN A 237 -11.91 -34.38 -1.52
C ASN A 237 -10.79 -35.08 -0.73
N GLU A 238 -10.54 -36.37 -0.99
CA GLU A 238 -9.46 -37.11 -0.32
C GLU A 238 -8.08 -36.48 -0.61
N ALA A 239 -7.83 -36.09 -1.86
CA ALA A 239 -6.61 -35.38 -2.26
C ALA A 239 -6.50 -33.98 -1.62
N ILE A 240 -7.60 -33.21 -1.56
CA ILE A 240 -7.65 -31.90 -0.89
C ILE A 240 -7.29 -32.00 0.59
N GLU A 241 -7.81 -33.02 1.28
CA GLU A 241 -7.49 -33.24 2.71
C GLU A 241 -6.04 -33.68 2.91
N ALA A 242 -5.41 -34.29 1.90
CA ALA A 242 -3.97 -34.55 1.87
C ALA A 242 -3.14 -33.28 1.51
N GLY A 243 -3.79 -32.15 1.24
CA GLY A 243 -3.13 -30.87 0.93
C GLY A 243 -2.91 -30.60 -0.56
N ASP A 244 -3.53 -31.37 -1.46
CA ASP A 244 -3.39 -31.19 -2.91
C ASP A 244 -4.15 -29.93 -3.41
N GLY A 245 -3.37 -28.93 -3.83
CA GLY A 245 -3.88 -27.66 -4.36
C GLY A 245 -4.58 -27.77 -5.70
N TRP A 246 -4.09 -28.62 -6.60
CA TRP A 246 -4.68 -28.82 -7.92
C TRP A 246 -6.00 -29.57 -7.82
N ALA A 247 -6.14 -30.50 -6.87
CA ALA A 247 -7.42 -31.13 -6.56
C ALA A 247 -8.43 -30.08 -6.06
N ALA A 248 -8.00 -29.18 -5.18
CA ALA A 248 -8.83 -28.08 -4.68
C ALA A 248 -9.26 -27.15 -5.81
N PHE A 249 -8.34 -26.82 -6.73
CA PHE A 249 -8.61 -26.03 -7.91
C PHE A 249 -9.63 -26.69 -8.84
N THR A 250 -9.41 -27.96 -9.19
CA THR A 250 -10.30 -28.74 -10.06
C THR A 250 -11.72 -28.80 -9.51
N LYS A 251 -11.85 -29.09 -8.21
CA LYS A 251 -13.15 -29.09 -7.52
C LYS A 251 -13.78 -27.69 -7.51
N GLY A 252 -12.97 -26.66 -7.29
CA GLY A 252 -13.40 -25.27 -7.38
C GLY A 252 -14.05 -24.95 -8.72
N ASN A 253 -13.41 -25.34 -9.83
CA ASN A 253 -13.94 -25.16 -11.18
C ASN A 253 -15.26 -25.90 -11.41
N ILE A 254 -15.35 -27.17 -10.97
CA ILE A 254 -16.60 -27.94 -11.04
C ILE A 254 -17.75 -27.21 -10.33
N CYS A 255 -17.51 -26.71 -9.12
CA CYS A 255 -18.49 -25.97 -8.33
C CYS A 255 -18.81 -24.59 -8.94
N TYR A 256 -17.82 -23.89 -9.47
CA TYR A 256 -17.99 -22.53 -9.99
C TYR A 256 -18.81 -22.51 -11.29
N TYR A 257 -18.48 -23.38 -12.24
CA TYR A 257 -19.20 -23.46 -13.52
C TYR A 257 -20.41 -24.40 -13.49
N GLY A 258 -20.59 -25.14 -12.39
CA GLY A 258 -21.71 -26.03 -12.19
C GLY A 258 -21.70 -27.27 -13.08
N TYR A 259 -20.58 -27.99 -13.12
CA TYR A 259 -20.41 -29.13 -14.02
C TYR A 259 -21.23 -30.34 -13.57
N GLY A 260 -21.96 -30.95 -14.50
CA GLY A 260 -22.75 -32.16 -14.24
C GLY A 260 -23.84 -31.95 -13.20
N ARG A 261 -24.31 -33.06 -12.62
CA ARG A 261 -25.35 -33.02 -11.57
C ARG A 261 -24.88 -32.41 -10.26
N TRP A 262 -23.61 -31.99 -10.18
CA TRP A 262 -23.08 -31.29 -9.02
C TRP A 262 -23.67 -29.88 -8.90
N GLY A 263 -23.89 -29.22 -10.04
CA GLY A 263 -24.49 -27.89 -10.13
C GLY A 263 -23.61 -26.76 -9.59
N GLU A 264 -24.02 -25.51 -9.81
CA GLU A 264 -23.30 -24.32 -9.36
C GLU A 264 -23.36 -24.17 -7.83
N ARG A 265 -22.20 -23.98 -7.20
CA ARG A 265 -22.02 -23.90 -5.74
C ARG A 265 -20.96 -22.85 -5.39
N LYS A 266 -21.35 -21.58 -5.43
CA LYS A 266 -20.43 -20.44 -5.23
C LYS A 266 -19.59 -20.51 -3.96
N GLN A 267 -20.20 -20.86 -2.81
CA GLN A 267 -19.47 -20.92 -1.54
C GLN A 267 -18.45 -22.08 -1.52
N GLU A 268 -18.81 -23.25 -2.07
CA GLU A 268 -17.88 -24.38 -2.17
C GLU A 268 -16.74 -24.07 -3.14
N ALA A 269 -17.02 -23.39 -4.24
CA ALA A 269 -15.99 -22.91 -5.17
C ALA A 269 -15.01 -21.98 -4.46
N TYR A 270 -15.51 -20.96 -3.76
CA TYR A 270 -14.69 -20.03 -2.99
C TYR A 270 -13.79 -20.74 -1.96
N ASN A 271 -14.37 -21.66 -1.18
CA ASN A 271 -13.61 -22.41 -0.18
C ASN A 271 -12.53 -23.31 -0.82
N SER A 272 -12.84 -23.93 -1.96
CA SER A 272 -11.90 -24.81 -2.67
C SER A 272 -10.76 -24.00 -3.29
N TYR A 273 -11.05 -22.85 -3.89
CA TYR A 273 -10.04 -21.93 -4.39
C TYR A 273 -9.15 -21.36 -3.29
N MET A 274 -9.72 -21.04 -2.12
CA MET A 274 -8.92 -20.62 -0.97
C MET A 274 -7.99 -21.74 -0.48
N LYS A 275 -8.43 -23.00 -0.49
CA LYS A 275 -7.57 -24.15 -0.18
C LYS A 275 -6.46 -24.32 -1.22
N ALA A 276 -6.76 -24.17 -2.51
CA ALA A 276 -5.77 -24.23 -3.59
C ALA A 276 -4.65 -23.21 -3.38
N ALA A 277 -5.02 -21.95 -3.12
CA ALA A 277 -4.09 -20.86 -2.86
C ALA A 277 -3.29 -20.98 -1.55
N ARG A 278 -3.62 -21.93 -0.68
CA ARG A 278 -2.90 -22.17 0.60
C ARG A 278 -2.15 -23.50 0.62
N SER A 279 -2.20 -24.26 -0.47
CA SER A 279 -1.58 -25.57 -0.58
C SER A 279 -0.05 -25.46 -0.74
N LYS A 280 0.65 -26.60 -0.65
CA LYS A 280 2.10 -26.64 -0.84
C LYS A 280 2.49 -26.33 -2.28
N ASP A 281 1.76 -26.90 -3.25
CA ASP A 281 1.87 -26.54 -4.66
C ASP A 281 0.87 -25.41 -4.93
N SER A 282 1.01 -24.29 -4.21
CA SER A 282 0.01 -23.24 -4.21
C SER A 282 -0.18 -22.68 -5.62
N ILE A 283 -1.28 -23.07 -6.24
CA ILE A 283 -1.78 -22.43 -7.43
C ILE A 283 -2.70 -21.35 -6.94
N TYR A 284 -2.35 -20.10 -7.22
CA TYR A 284 -3.37 -19.09 -7.24
C TYR A 284 -4.38 -19.47 -8.30
N ALA A 285 -5.50 -20.00 -7.85
CA ALA A 285 -6.64 -20.20 -8.72
C ALA A 285 -6.96 -18.81 -9.28
N LEU A 286 -6.70 -18.59 -10.56
CA LEU A 286 -6.98 -17.33 -11.25
C LEU A 286 -8.44 -16.90 -11.03
N GLU A 287 -9.31 -17.90 -10.89
CA GLU A 287 -10.72 -17.76 -10.52
C GLU A 287 -10.94 -17.25 -9.09
N TYR A 288 -10.08 -17.58 -8.12
CA TYR A 288 -10.10 -16.99 -6.78
C TYR A 288 -9.91 -15.48 -6.84
N GLY A 289 -8.90 -15.04 -7.58
CA GLY A 289 -8.63 -13.62 -7.78
C GLY A 289 -9.77 -12.91 -8.46
N GLU A 290 -10.25 -13.46 -9.57
CA GLU A 290 -11.41 -12.89 -10.29
C GLU A 290 -12.66 -12.80 -9.40
N LEU A 291 -12.90 -13.79 -8.55
CA LEU A 291 -14.04 -13.83 -7.65
C LEU A 291 -13.89 -12.82 -6.50
N CYS A 292 -12.69 -12.69 -5.91
CA CYS A 292 -12.36 -11.64 -4.95
C CYS A 292 -12.50 -10.24 -5.56
N PHE A 293 -12.03 -10.04 -6.79
CA PHE A 293 -12.16 -8.77 -7.51
C PHE A 293 -13.59 -8.37 -7.79
N ARG A 294 -14.41 -9.31 -8.30
CA ARG A 294 -15.83 -9.08 -8.59
C ARG A 294 -16.63 -8.72 -7.35
N ASN A 295 -16.24 -9.26 -6.19
CA ASN A 295 -16.91 -9.01 -4.92
C ASN A 295 -16.29 -7.85 -4.13
N GLY A 296 -15.24 -7.19 -4.64
CA GLY A 296 -14.56 -6.08 -3.96
C GLY A 296 -13.71 -6.47 -2.75
N ASP A 297 -13.48 -7.77 -2.54
CA ASP A 297 -12.82 -8.37 -1.38
C ASP A 297 -11.43 -8.91 -1.74
N LEU A 298 -10.54 -8.07 -2.30
CA LEU A 298 -9.13 -8.44 -2.32
C LEU A 298 -8.60 -8.33 -0.89
N LYS A 299 -8.70 -9.41 -0.13
CA LYS A 299 -8.16 -9.43 1.23
C LYS A 299 -6.64 -9.52 1.14
N LYS A 300 -5.95 -8.84 2.06
CA LYS A 300 -4.49 -8.92 2.25
C LYS A 300 -3.97 -10.36 2.33
N GLU A 301 -4.79 -11.29 2.84
CA GLU A 301 -4.46 -12.72 2.87
C GLU A 301 -4.29 -13.34 1.47
N VAL A 302 -5.01 -12.84 0.46
CA VAL A 302 -4.97 -13.30 -0.93
C VAL A 302 -3.64 -12.92 -1.58
N ALA A 303 -3.21 -11.66 -1.41
CA ALA A 303 -1.91 -11.19 -1.89
C ALA A 303 -0.74 -11.88 -1.18
N ASN A 304 -0.84 -12.09 0.13
CA ASN A 304 0.21 -12.78 0.90
C ASN A 304 0.35 -14.26 0.53
N ALA A 305 -0.76 -14.97 0.30
CA ALA A 305 -0.75 -16.37 -0.12
C ALA A 305 -0.08 -16.53 -1.51
N LEU A 306 -0.34 -15.57 -2.40
CA LEU A 306 0.27 -15.46 -3.73
C LEU A 306 1.79 -15.26 -3.70
N VAL A 307 2.26 -14.30 -2.90
CA VAL A 307 3.70 -14.04 -2.75
C VAL A 307 4.40 -15.25 -2.14
N LYS A 308 3.76 -15.93 -1.16
CA LYS A 308 4.34 -17.12 -0.54
C LYS A 308 4.49 -18.28 -1.53
N ALA A 309 3.48 -18.51 -2.36
CA ALA A 309 3.47 -19.55 -3.40
C ALA A 309 4.58 -19.39 -4.46
N LEU A 310 5.09 -18.17 -4.61
CA LEU A 310 6.13 -17.82 -5.56
C LEU A 310 7.55 -17.98 -5.04
N ASN A 311 7.71 -17.97 -3.72
CA ASN A 311 9.01 -18.00 -3.05
C ASN A 311 9.38 -19.40 -2.50
N GLU A 312 8.51 -20.40 -2.66
CA GLU A 312 8.72 -21.81 -2.25
C GLU A 312 8.87 -22.72 -3.47
#